data_AF-A0A3C2DGD5-F1
#
_entry.id   AF-A0A3C2DGD5-F1
#
_cell.length_a   1.000
_cell.length_b   1.000
_cell.length_c   1.000
_cell.angle_alpha   90.00
_cell.angle_beta   90.00
_cell.angle_gamma   90.00
#
_symmetry.space_group_name_H-M   'P 1'
#
loop_
_entity.id
_entity.type
_entity.pdbx_description
1 polymer ?
#
loop_
_entity_poly.entity_id
_entity_poly.type
_entity_poly.pdbx_seq_one_letter_code
_entity_poly.pdbx_strand_id
1 'polypeptide(L)'
;MPDELASLLDFTLSVLRAFGFDDFQAKLSTRPIEKSVGEESLWQLATDGLRSALESAALDYVVDEGGGAFYGPKIDVDVTDAIGRPWQLSTIQLDFNL
;
A
#
# COMPACT_ATOMS: atom_id res chain seq x y z
N MET A 1 -4.39 -13.69 -4.92
CA MET A 1 -4.37 -12.53 -4.01
C MET A 1 -2.95 -11.97 -3.88
N PRO A 2 -1.96 -12.63 -3.23
CA PRO A 2 -0.61 -12.07 -3.15
C PRO A 2 0.01 -11.76 -4.52
N ASP A 3 -0.09 -12.67 -5.48
CA ASP A 3 0.46 -12.49 -6.83
C ASP A 3 -0.21 -11.34 -7.61
N GLU A 4 -1.50 -11.12 -7.37
CA GLU A 4 -2.25 -10.04 -8.02
C GLU A 4 -1.85 -8.68 -7.45
N LEU A 5 -1.69 -8.59 -6.12
CA LEU A 5 -1.23 -7.38 -5.45
C LEU A 5 0.22 -7.05 -5.80
N ALA A 6 1.08 -8.06 -5.89
CA ALA A 6 2.47 -7.90 -6.32
C ALA A 6 2.54 -7.40 -7.78
N SER A 7 1.76 -8.01 -8.67
CA SER A 7 1.68 -7.59 -10.08
C SER A 7 1.14 -6.17 -10.22
N LEU A 8 0.11 -5.81 -9.44
CA LEU A 8 -0.46 -4.46 -9.44
C LEU A 8 0.55 -3.43 -8.91
N LEU A 9 1.25 -3.73 -7.81
CA LEU A 9 2.29 -2.86 -7.26
C LEU A 9 3.44 -2.67 -8.26
N ASP A 10 3.93 -3.75 -8.88
CA ASP A 10 4.97 -3.67 -9.89
C ASP A 10 4.52 -2.83 -11.09
N PHE A 11 3.28 -3.02 -11.56
CA PHE A 11 2.70 -2.19 -12.60
C PHE A 11 2.66 -0.70 -12.19
N THR A 12 2.17 -0.38 -10.99
CA THR A 12 2.15 0.99 -10.47
C THR A 12 3.54 1.62 -10.45
N LEU A 13 4.54 0.92 -9.91
CA LEU A 13 5.93 1.39 -9.88
C LEU A 13 6.50 1.55 -11.29
N SER A 14 6.19 0.64 -12.22
CA SER A 14 6.64 0.72 -13.61
C SER A 14 6.12 1.97 -14.31
N VAL A 15 4.87 2.36 -14.06
CA VAL A 15 4.28 3.59 -14.60
C VAL A 15 5.00 4.80 -14.03
N LEU A 16 5.22 4.86 -12.72
CA LEU A 16 5.91 5.99 -12.09
C LEU A 16 7.37 6.12 -12.59
N ARG A 17 8.09 5.00 -12.76
CA ARG A 17 9.43 4.96 -13.38
C ARG A 17 9.42 5.50 -14.80
N ALA A 18 8.39 5.19 -15.59
CA ALA A 18 8.25 5.73 -16.95
C ALA A 18 8.11 7.27 -16.98
N PHE A 19 7.66 7.89 -15.88
CA PHE A 19 7.62 9.34 -15.70
C PHE A 19 8.89 9.93 -15.05
N GLY A 20 9.91 9.10 -14.77
CA GLY A 20 11.19 9.54 -14.22
C GLY A 20 11.28 9.57 -12.69
N PHE A 21 10.38 8.87 -11.99
CA PHE A 21 10.49 8.67 -10.55
C PHE A 21 11.23 7.36 -10.25
N ASP A 22 12.35 7.43 -9.54
CA ASP A 22 13.15 6.26 -9.14
C ASP A 22 13.25 6.09 -7.62
N ASP A 23 12.89 7.13 -6.85
CA ASP A 23 12.89 7.16 -5.40
C ASP A 23 11.45 7.00 -4.87
N PHE A 24 11.19 5.85 -4.26
CA PHE A 24 9.87 5.46 -3.76
C PHE A 24 9.93 5.19 -2.27
N GLN A 25 8.95 5.71 -1.54
CA GLN A 25 8.70 5.32 -0.16
C GLN A 25 7.28 4.79 -0.05
N ALA A 26 7.13 3.56 0.44
CA ALA A 26 5.81 2.99 0.68
C ALA A 26 5.38 3.14 2.15
N LYS A 27 4.07 3.19 2.35
CA LYS A 27 3.44 3.15 3.66
C LYS A 27 2.35 2.07 3.69
N LEU A 28 2.52 1.08 4.55
CA LEU A 28 1.50 0.05 4.82
C LEU A 28 0.61 0.51 5.97
N SER A 29 -0.61 0.91 5.65
CA SER A 29 -1.60 1.40 6.61
C SER A 29 -2.50 0.27 7.11
N THR A 30 -2.47 0.01 8.42
CA THR A 30 -3.14 -1.15 9.05
C THR A 30 -4.50 -0.77 9.65
N ARG A 31 -5.18 -1.75 10.24
CA ARG A 31 -6.57 -1.63 10.74
C ARG A 31 -6.75 -0.55 11.80
N PRO A 32 -7.69 0.40 11.63
CA PRO A 32 -8.11 1.29 12.70
C PRO A 32 -8.98 0.55 13.72
N ILE A 33 -8.51 0.37 14.95
CA ILE A 33 -9.15 -0.47 15.99
C ILE A 33 -10.60 -0.05 16.30
N GLU A 34 -10.87 1.26 16.42
CA GLU A 34 -12.18 1.76 16.87
C GLU A 34 -13.19 2.02 15.74
N LYS A 35 -12.73 2.04 14.48
CA LYS A 35 -13.52 2.53 13.34
C LYS A 35 -13.41 1.62 12.11
N SER A 36 -13.10 0.34 12.29
CA SER A 36 -13.08 -0.63 11.19
C SER A 36 -14.39 -1.40 11.06
N VAL A 37 -14.81 -1.68 9.83
CA VAL A 37 -15.86 -2.68 9.52
C VAL A 37 -15.22 -3.98 9.01
N GLY A 38 -15.96 -5.09 9.10
CA GLY A 38 -15.50 -6.42 8.65
C GLY A 38 -14.80 -7.24 9.73
N GLU A 39 -14.60 -8.53 9.41
CA GLU A 39 -14.00 -9.52 10.31
C GLU A 39 -12.50 -9.33 10.49
N GLU A 40 -11.99 -9.61 11.69
CA GLU A 40 -10.56 -9.49 12.00
C GLU A 40 -9.69 -10.40 11.11
N SER A 41 -10.19 -11.59 10.78
CA SER A 41 -9.49 -12.53 9.91
C SER A 41 -9.33 -12.00 8.47
N LEU A 42 -10.32 -11.27 7.96
CA LEU A 42 -10.24 -10.62 6.65
C LEU A 42 -9.23 -9.48 6.66
N TRP A 43 -9.22 -8.69 7.73
CA TRP A 43 -8.23 -7.65 7.93
C TRP A 43 -6.81 -8.19 7.95
N GLN A 44 -6.56 -9.26 8.70
CA GLN A 44 -5.26 -9.91 8.77
C GLN A 44 -4.83 -10.42 7.38
N LEU A 45 -5.73 -11.14 6.70
CA LEU A 45 -5.47 -11.65 5.35
C LEU A 45 -5.15 -10.53 4.35
N ALA A 46 -5.86 -9.41 4.44
CA ALA A 46 -5.67 -8.24 3.59
C ALA A 46 -4.31 -7.57 3.84
N THR A 47 -3.99 -7.32 5.11
CA THR A 47 -2.73 -6.68 5.51
C THR A 47 -1.53 -7.56 5.16
N ASP A 48 -1.63 -8.88 5.35
CA ASP A 48 -0.57 -9.82 5.00
C ASP A 48 -0.40 -9.96 3.49
N GLY A 49 -1.48 -9.88 2.71
CA GLY A 49 -1.44 -9.83 1.26
C GLY A 49 -0.68 -8.60 0.75
N LEU A 50 -0.99 -7.42 1.29
CA LEU A 50 -0.28 -6.17 0.95
C LEU A 50 1.18 -6.21 1.40
N ARG A 51 1.47 -6.73 2.59
CA ARG A 51 2.83 -6.92 3.10
C ARG A 51 3.65 -7.81 2.17
N SER A 52 3.11 -8.97 1.81
CA SER A 52 3.75 -9.90 0.88
C SER A 52 4.06 -9.26 -0.48
N ALA A 53 3.17 -8.39 -0.97
CA ALA A 53 3.38 -7.66 -2.22
C ALA A 53 4.56 -6.67 -2.13
N LEU A 54 4.65 -5.91 -1.03
CA LEU A 54 5.78 -5.00 -0.77
C LEU A 54 7.12 -5.76 -0.67
N GLU A 55 7.13 -6.86 0.09
CA GLU A 55 8.32 -7.70 0.27
C GLU A 55 8.77 -8.33 -1.06
N SER A 56 7.82 -8.80 -1.88
CA SER A 56 8.11 -9.38 -3.20
C SER A 56 8.64 -8.34 -4.19
N ALA A 57 8.18 -7.10 -4.09
CA ALA A 57 8.67 -5.97 -4.88
C ALA A 57 10.02 -5.41 -4.38
N ALA A 58 10.55 -5.92 -3.26
CA ALA A 58 11.71 -5.39 -2.55
C ALA A 58 11.61 -3.87 -2.32
N LEU A 59 10.40 -3.39 -2.02
CA LEU A 59 10.13 -1.97 -1.78
C LEU A 59 10.18 -1.69 -0.28
N ASP A 60 11.06 -0.77 0.13
CA ASP A 60 11.12 -0.32 1.51
C ASP A 60 9.84 0.41 1.90
N TYR A 61 9.33 0.10 3.10
CA TYR A 61 8.10 0.67 3.60
C TYR A 61 8.09 0.90 5.10
N VAL A 62 7.26 1.83 5.53
CA VAL A 62 6.93 2.05 6.94
C VAL A 62 5.52 1.54 7.24
N VAL A 63 5.30 1.05 8.45
CA VAL A 63 3.95 0.67 8.91
C VAL A 63 3.29 1.88 9.56
N ASP A 64 2.10 2.23 9.09
CA ASP A 64 1.24 3.27 9.68
C ASP A 64 0.10 2.58 10.44
N GLU A 65 0.33 2.37 11.73
CA GLU A 65 -0.58 1.63 12.59
C GLU A 65 -1.92 2.34 12.73
N GLY A 66 -2.99 1.69 12.26
CA GLY A 66 -4.34 2.26 12.26
C GLY A 66 -4.60 3.34 11.21
N GLY A 67 -3.66 3.59 10.29
CA GLY A 67 -3.83 4.56 9.19
C GLY A 67 -4.73 4.07 8.05
N GLY A 68 -5.20 2.82 8.09
CA GLY A 68 -6.04 2.21 7.07
C GLY A 68 -7.41 2.88 6.97
N ALA A 69 -8.06 2.75 5.81
CA ALA A 69 -9.44 3.18 5.66
C ALA A 69 -10.35 2.33 6.57
N PHE A 70 -11.55 2.81 6.90
CA PHE A 70 -12.46 2.06 7.77
C PHE A 70 -12.85 0.67 7.21
N TYR A 71 -12.70 0.46 5.90
CA TYR A 71 -13.11 -0.74 5.18
C TYR A 71 -11.95 -1.66 4.73
N GLY A 72 -10.69 -1.29 5.01
CA GLY A 72 -9.56 -2.18 4.73
C GLY A 72 -8.19 -1.50 4.81
N PRO A 73 -7.10 -2.28 4.68
CA PRO A 73 -5.73 -1.77 4.67
C PRO A 73 -5.32 -1.27 3.28
N LYS A 74 -4.26 -0.46 3.24
CA LYS A 74 -3.72 0.09 1.99
C LYS A 74 -2.20 0.22 1.99
N ILE A 75 -1.65 0.24 0.78
CA ILE A 75 -0.31 0.75 0.47
C ILE A 75 -0.48 2.13 -0.14
N ASP A 76 0.17 3.13 0.43
CA ASP A 76 0.38 4.41 -0.23
C ASP A 76 1.83 4.46 -0.75
N VAL A 77 2.03 4.97 -1.97
CA VAL A 77 3.34 5.16 -2.59
C VAL A 77 3.60 6.66 -2.73
N ASP A 78 4.62 7.10 -2.02
CA ASP A 78 5.13 8.46 -2.07
C ASP A 78 6.33 8.51 -3.05
N VAL A 79 6.43 9.62 -3.78
CA VAL A 79 7.59 9.96 -4.59
C VAL A 79 8.18 11.28 -4.14
N THR A 80 9.48 11.45 -4.38
CA THR A 80 10.19 12.71 -4.10
C THR A 80 10.20 13.61 -5.34
N ASP A 81 9.74 14.86 -5.22
CA ASP A 81 9.82 15.84 -6.31
C ASP A 81 11.24 16.40 -6.52
N ALA A 82 11.43 17.19 -7.59
CA ALA A 82 12.73 17.74 -7.97
C ALA A 82 13.39 18.66 -6.92
N ILE A 83 12.66 19.11 -5.89
CA ILE A 83 13.19 19.91 -4.79
C ILE A 83 13.15 19.20 -3.43
N GLY A 84 12.92 17.88 -3.43
CA GLY A 84 13.02 17.04 -2.23
C GLY A 84 11.73 16.93 -1.41
N ARG A 85 10.55 17.28 -1.93
CA ARG A 85 9.28 17.14 -1.19
C ARG A 85 8.63 15.80 -1.49
N PRO A 86 8.11 15.08 -0.46
CA PRO A 86 7.34 13.86 -0.68
C PRO A 86 5.91 14.17 -1.16
N TRP A 87 5.43 13.41 -2.13
CA TRP A 87 4.07 13.47 -2.66
C TRP A 87 3.49 12.07 -2.78
N GLN A 88 2.34 11.84 -2.14
CA GLN A 88 1.57 10.61 -2.29
C GLN A 88 0.89 10.58 -3.67
N LEU A 89 1.28 9.65 -4.55
CA LEU A 89 0.76 9.58 -5.92
C LEU A 89 -0.09 8.35 -6.20
N SER A 90 0.11 7.25 -5.48
CA SER A 90 -0.62 6.01 -5.73
C SER A 90 -1.07 5.37 -4.42
N THR A 91 -2.22 4.70 -4.49
CA THR A 91 -2.83 3.96 -3.38
C THR A 91 -3.33 2.62 -3.91
N ILE A 92 -2.91 1.52 -3.29
CA ILE A 92 -3.50 0.19 -3.48
C ILE A 92 -4.28 -0.12 -2.20
N GLN A 93 -5.60 -0.13 -2.29
CA GLN A 93 -6.51 -0.33 -1.17
C GLN A 93 -7.30 -1.62 -1.40
N LEU A 94 -7.32 -2.51 -0.41
CA LEU A 94 -8.23 -3.66 -0.44
C LEU A 94 -9.51 -3.30 0.29
N ASP A 95 -10.65 -3.60 -0.33
CA ASP A 95 -11.98 -3.51 0.25
C ASP A 95 -12.66 -4.87 0.16
N PHE A 96 -13.14 -5.39 1.29
CA PHE A 96 -13.81 -6.67 1.39
C PHE A 96 -15.31 -6.54 1.73
N ASN A 97 -15.84 -5.32 1.80
CA ASN A 97 -17.23 -5.06 2.26
C ASN A 97 -18.25 -4.90 1.13
N LEU A 98 -17.96 -5.41 -0.08
CA LEU A 98 -18.88 -5.37 -1.24
C LEU A 98 -19.96 -6.46 -1.20
#